data_AF-F4AZ22-F1
#
_entry.id   AF-F4AZ22-F1
#
_cell.length_a   1.000
_cell.length_b   1.000
_cell.length_c   1.000
_cell.angle_alpha   90.00
_cell.angle_beta   90.00
_cell.angle_gamma   90.00
#
_symmetry.space_group_name_H-M   'P 1'
#
loop_
_entity.id
_entity.type
_entity.pdbx_description
1 polymer ?
#
loop_
_entity_poly.entity_id
_entity_poly.type
_entity_poly.pdbx_seq_one_letter_code
_entity_poly.pdbx_strand_id
1 'polypeptide(L)'
;MSTYSISVEGTSNPAIKKFQADQFLVNHNSYEFKNIDEAANSPLAQQLFYLPFVKTVYITQNFVAIEKYNIVEWIDVQQEVANQIEDYLNDNGLVIIEDVAAKKIPVTVYAESTPNPSTLKFVANKKLVTTAFEFKSIDDTANAPMAKALFHLPYVKEVFFDENYISVQKYDVAEWDEVVTETREFIRDYIQDGKEIVTAAQLKTPQQAEAIAEEKFETLDDISKEIVNIIEEYVKPAVASDGGNIMFKNYDPKTQNVSVILQGACSGCPSSTFTLKNGIENMLKQMLPGKINMVEAING
;
A
#
# COMPACT_ATOMS: atom_id res chain seq x y z
N MET A 1 7.47 -29.44 -17.71
CA MET A 1 6.08 -29.50 -17.22
C MET A 1 6.17 -30.04 -15.82
N SER A 2 5.70 -29.28 -14.84
CA SER A 2 5.65 -29.77 -13.46
C SER A 2 4.55 -30.81 -13.40
N THR A 3 4.92 -32.06 -13.17
CA THR A 3 3.96 -33.15 -12.97
C THR A 3 3.56 -33.15 -11.50
N TYR A 4 2.30 -32.87 -11.19
CA TYR A 4 1.74 -33.08 -9.86
C TYR A 4 1.62 -34.58 -9.58
N SER A 5 1.88 -34.95 -8.33
CA SER A 5 1.58 -36.28 -7.80
C SER A 5 0.70 -36.16 -6.56
N ILE A 6 -0.39 -36.95 -6.51
CA ILE A 6 -1.35 -36.95 -5.41
C ILE A 6 -1.24 -38.22 -4.58
N SER A 7 -1.05 -38.05 -3.28
CA SER A 7 -1.04 -39.14 -2.30
C SER A 7 -2.23 -39.06 -1.35
N VAL A 8 -2.79 -40.22 -1.00
CA VAL A 8 -3.98 -40.31 -0.14
C VAL A 8 -3.57 -40.50 1.32
N GLU A 9 -4.02 -39.59 2.19
CA GLU A 9 -3.78 -39.60 3.62
C GLU A 9 -5.08 -39.69 4.42
N GLY A 10 -5.05 -40.47 5.49
CA GLY A 10 -6.14 -40.51 6.48
C GLY A 10 -6.19 -39.25 7.33
N THR A 11 -7.36 -38.97 7.90
CA THR A 11 -7.52 -37.92 8.91
C THR A 11 -8.09 -38.51 10.21
N SER A 12 -8.13 -37.72 11.28
CA SER A 12 -8.81 -38.11 12.52
C SER A 12 -10.32 -38.29 12.37
N ASN A 13 -10.92 -37.71 11.32
CA ASN A 13 -12.33 -37.89 10.99
C ASN A 13 -12.48 -38.94 9.87
N PRO A 14 -13.12 -40.10 10.12
CA PRO A 14 -13.27 -41.14 9.10
C PRO A 14 -14.09 -40.70 7.87
N ALA A 15 -14.92 -39.66 7.99
CA ALA A 15 -15.65 -39.08 6.87
C ALA A 15 -14.76 -38.20 5.97
N ILE A 16 -13.58 -37.78 6.43
CA ILE A 16 -12.69 -36.87 5.70
C ILE A 16 -11.44 -37.62 5.23
N LYS A 17 -11.13 -37.47 3.94
CA LYS A 17 -9.88 -37.93 3.36
C LYS A 17 -9.07 -36.77 2.83
N LYS A 18 -7.74 -36.84 2.99
CA LYS A 18 -6.80 -35.83 2.53
C LYS A 18 -6.06 -36.35 1.30
N PHE A 19 -5.95 -35.50 0.29
CA PHE A 19 -5.27 -35.73 -0.98
C PHE A 19 -4.09 -34.75 -1.05
N GLN A 20 -2.92 -35.23 -0.67
CA GLN A 20 -1.70 -34.45 -0.52
C GLN A 20 -0.97 -34.36 -1.85
N ALA A 21 -0.80 -33.13 -2.34
CA ALA A 21 0.02 -32.85 -3.51
C ALA A 21 1.50 -32.69 -3.12
N ASP A 22 2.38 -33.00 -4.05
CA ASP A 22 3.83 -32.78 -3.95
C ASP A 22 4.24 -31.31 -4.18
N GLN A 23 3.30 -30.47 -4.63
CA GLN A 23 3.49 -29.06 -4.96
C GLN A 23 2.41 -28.17 -4.35
N PHE A 24 2.62 -26.86 -4.39
CA PHE A 24 1.64 -25.91 -3.87
C PHE A 24 0.46 -25.74 -4.84
N LEU A 25 -0.76 -25.87 -4.32
CA LEU A 25 -2.02 -25.71 -5.03
C LEU A 25 -2.54 -24.27 -4.97
N VAL A 26 -2.34 -23.58 -3.83
CA VAL A 26 -2.79 -22.19 -3.58
C VAL A 26 -1.79 -21.44 -2.70
N ASN A 27 -1.76 -20.11 -2.81
CA ASN A 27 -0.86 -19.26 -2.02
C ASN A 27 -1.51 -18.82 -0.70
N HIS A 28 -0.93 -19.23 0.43
CA HIS A 28 -1.20 -18.74 1.81
C HIS A 28 -2.65 -18.78 2.35
N ASN A 29 -3.64 -19.12 1.53
CA ASN A 29 -5.05 -19.17 1.88
C ASN A 29 -5.54 -20.61 2.02
N SER A 30 -6.61 -20.79 2.79
CA SER A 30 -7.37 -22.04 2.88
C SER A 30 -8.82 -21.74 2.52
N TYR A 31 -9.41 -22.59 1.70
CA TYR A 31 -10.77 -22.45 1.18
C TYR A 31 -11.62 -23.62 1.65
N GLU A 32 -12.87 -23.34 2.02
CA GLU A 32 -13.90 -24.32 2.36
C GLU A 32 -15.10 -24.05 1.48
N PHE A 33 -15.58 -25.09 0.80
CA PHE A 33 -16.78 -25.05 -0.02
C PHE A 33 -17.74 -26.12 0.48
N LYS A 34 -19.02 -25.79 0.64
CA LYS A 34 -20.06 -26.74 1.10
C LYS A 34 -20.99 -27.22 -0.01
N ASN A 35 -20.93 -26.59 -1.17
CA ASN A 35 -21.74 -26.94 -2.34
C ASN A 35 -21.14 -26.32 -3.61
N ILE A 36 -21.69 -26.70 -4.77
CA ILE A 36 -21.25 -26.23 -6.08
C ILE A 36 -21.45 -24.72 -6.29
N ASP A 37 -22.46 -24.11 -5.67
CA ASP A 37 -22.76 -22.69 -5.79
C ASP A 37 -21.69 -21.83 -5.07
N GLU A 38 -21.25 -22.27 -3.89
CA GLU A 38 -20.14 -21.67 -3.14
C GLU A 38 -18.79 -21.83 -3.85
N ALA A 39 -18.64 -22.87 -4.68
CA ALA A 39 -17.42 -23.19 -5.41
C ALA A 39 -17.24 -22.39 -6.72
N ALA A 40 -18.02 -21.32 -6.95
CA ALA A 40 -17.94 -20.52 -8.17
C ALA A 40 -16.52 -20.05 -8.53
N ASN A 41 -15.69 -19.80 -7.52
CA ASN A 41 -14.30 -19.34 -7.64
C ASN A 41 -13.28 -20.50 -7.61
N SER A 42 -13.71 -21.76 -7.70
CA SER A 42 -12.81 -22.92 -7.71
C SER A 42 -13.31 -23.98 -8.69
N PRO A 43 -12.80 -23.96 -9.94
CA PRO A 43 -13.14 -24.98 -10.92
C PRO A 43 -12.82 -26.40 -10.44
N LEU A 44 -11.72 -26.58 -9.70
CA LEU A 44 -11.41 -27.87 -9.06
C LEU A 44 -12.50 -28.28 -8.07
N ALA A 45 -12.95 -27.38 -7.18
CA ALA A 45 -14.02 -27.71 -6.22
C ALA A 45 -15.35 -27.98 -6.93
N GLN A 46 -15.70 -27.22 -7.98
CA GLN A 46 -16.88 -27.50 -8.81
C GLN A 46 -16.82 -28.91 -9.39
N GLN A 47 -15.67 -29.30 -9.93
CA GLN A 47 -15.46 -30.65 -10.47
C GLN A 47 -15.69 -31.73 -9.41
N LEU A 48 -15.16 -31.53 -8.20
CA LEU A 48 -15.33 -32.45 -7.09
C LEU A 48 -16.79 -32.54 -6.60
N PHE A 49 -17.57 -31.47 -6.67
CA PHE A 49 -19.00 -31.49 -6.31
C PHE A 49 -19.89 -32.25 -7.29
N TYR A 50 -19.41 -32.58 -8.50
CA TYR A 50 -20.14 -33.51 -9.38
C TYR A 50 -20.12 -34.95 -8.87
N LEU A 51 -19.23 -35.28 -7.92
CA LEU A 51 -19.24 -36.56 -7.24
C LEU A 51 -20.39 -36.55 -6.20
N PRO A 52 -21.39 -37.43 -6.33
CA PRO A 52 -22.65 -37.33 -5.57
C PRO A 52 -22.49 -37.55 -4.05
N PHE A 53 -21.34 -38.06 -3.63
CA PHE A 53 -21.02 -38.30 -2.23
C PHE A 53 -20.25 -37.15 -1.57
N VAL A 54 -19.81 -36.13 -2.32
CA VAL A 54 -19.02 -35.03 -1.77
C VAL A 54 -19.92 -34.06 -1.00
N LYS A 55 -19.61 -33.88 0.28
CA LYS A 55 -20.32 -32.97 1.19
C LYS A 55 -19.60 -31.63 1.34
N THR A 56 -18.28 -31.68 1.54
CA THR A 56 -17.46 -30.48 1.76
C THR A 56 -16.11 -30.66 1.10
N VAL A 57 -15.59 -29.63 0.44
CA VAL A 57 -14.25 -29.59 -0.15
C VAL A 57 -13.43 -28.52 0.53
N TYR A 58 -12.26 -28.91 1.02
CA TYR A 58 -11.25 -28.02 1.59
C TYR A 58 -10.05 -27.96 0.66
N ILE A 59 -9.62 -26.77 0.26
CA ILE A 59 -8.41 -26.57 -0.53
C ILE A 59 -7.43 -25.75 0.29
N THR A 60 -6.22 -26.26 0.45
CA THR A 60 -5.14 -25.63 1.21
C THR A 60 -3.87 -25.58 0.38
N GLN A 61 -2.81 -25.00 0.95
CA GLN A 61 -1.55 -24.77 0.25
C GLN A 61 -1.02 -26.01 -0.48
N ASN A 62 -1.13 -27.21 0.08
CA ASN A 62 -0.53 -28.42 -0.49
C ASN A 62 -1.46 -29.65 -0.48
N PHE A 63 -2.72 -29.52 -0.09
CA PHE A 63 -3.65 -30.63 -0.13
C PHE A 63 -5.09 -30.19 -0.37
N VAL A 64 -5.87 -31.11 -0.92
CA VAL A 64 -7.34 -31.06 -0.95
C VAL A 64 -7.85 -32.05 0.09
N ALA A 65 -8.77 -31.65 0.96
CA ALA A 65 -9.48 -32.59 1.84
C ALA A 65 -10.96 -32.61 1.49
N ILE A 66 -11.54 -33.80 1.47
CA ILE A 66 -12.93 -34.00 1.05
C ILE A 66 -13.65 -34.70 2.18
N GLU A 67 -14.77 -34.12 2.63
CA GLU A 67 -15.74 -34.77 3.50
C GLU A 67 -16.81 -35.45 2.64
N LYS A 68 -17.09 -36.73 2.88
CA LYS A 68 -18.14 -37.46 2.19
C LYS A 68 -19.45 -37.54 2.99
N TYR A 69 -20.58 -37.61 2.30
CA TYR A 69 -21.82 -38.16 2.84
C TYR A 69 -21.64 -39.65 3.20
N ASN A 70 -22.43 -40.13 4.16
CA ASN A 70 -22.38 -41.51 4.60
C ASN A 70 -23.15 -42.45 3.64
N ILE A 71 -22.75 -42.44 2.36
CA ILE A 71 -23.36 -43.24 1.29
C ILE A 71 -22.34 -44.09 0.50
N VAL A 72 -21.04 -43.90 0.75
CA VAL A 72 -19.93 -44.62 0.09
C VAL A 72 -18.80 -44.82 1.09
N GLU A 73 -17.94 -45.83 0.92
CA GLU A 73 -16.73 -45.99 1.71
C GLU A 73 -15.49 -45.47 0.99
N TRP A 74 -14.56 -44.85 1.73
CA TRP A 74 -13.37 -44.24 1.12
C TRP A 74 -12.47 -45.26 0.41
N ILE A 75 -12.45 -46.51 0.90
CA ILE A 75 -11.65 -47.58 0.28
C ILE A 75 -12.04 -47.82 -1.18
N ASP A 76 -13.30 -47.58 -1.53
CA ASP A 76 -13.86 -47.85 -2.86
C ASP A 76 -13.59 -46.72 -3.85
N VAL A 77 -13.45 -45.48 -3.38
CA VAL A 77 -13.42 -44.27 -4.24
C VAL A 77 -12.14 -43.43 -4.13
N GLN A 78 -11.34 -43.58 -3.07
CA GLN A 78 -10.22 -42.68 -2.81
C GLN A 78 -9.16 -42.68 -3.93
N GLN A 79 -8.93 -43.81 -4.60
CA GLN A 79 -7.94 -43.86 -5.67
C GLN A 79 -8.45 -43.15 -6.93
N GLU A 80 -9.73 -43.30 -7.25
CA GLU A 80 -10.35 -42.63 -8.40
C GLU A 80 -10.35 -41.11 -8.22
N VAL A 81 -10.69 -40.65 -7.01
CA VAL A 81 -10.64 -39.22 -6.67
C VAL A 81 -9.20 -38.68 -6.74
N ALA A 82 -8.22 -39.43 -6.23
CA ALA A 82 -6.81 -39.02 -6.30
C ALA A 82 -6.35 -38.86 -7.76
N ASN A 83 -6.69 -39.83 -8.61
CA ASN A 83 -6.38 -39.76 -10.05
C ASN A 83 -7.09 -38.59 -10.72
N GLN A 84 -8.36 -38.33 -10.40
CA GLN A 84 -9.11 -37.21 -10.97
C GLN A 84 -8.48 -35.85 -10.62
N ILE A 85 -8.00 -35.68 -9.38
CA ILE A 85 -7.29 -34.47 -8.96
C ILE A 85 -5.93 -34.37 -9.68
N GLU A 86 -5.20 -35.47 -9.76
CA GLU A 86 -3.88 -35.53 -10.42
C GLU A 86 -3.98 -35.17 -11.90
N ASP A 87 -4.91 -35.80 -12.63
CA ASP A 87 -5.16 -35.54 -14.06
C ASP A 87 -5.57 -34.08 -14.28
N TYR A 88 -6.48 -33.56 -13.45
CA TYR A 88 -6.93 -32.17 -13.54
C TYR A 88 -5.79 -31.16 -13.39
N LEU A 89 -4.91 -31.37 -12.42
CA LEU A 89 -3.77 -30.48 -12.16
C LEU A 89 -2.72 -30.59 -13.27
N ASN A 90 -2.47 -31.80 -13.77
CA ASN A 90 -1.51 -32.05 -14.86
C ASN A 90 -1.98 -31.53 -16.22
N ASP A 91 -3.29 -31.37 -16.42
CA ASP A 91 -3.89 -30.73 -17.58
C ASP A 91 -3.93 -29.18 -17.48
N ASN A 92 -3.16 -28.58 -16.56
CA ASN A 92 -3.15 -27.15 -16.24
C ASN A 92 -4.51 -26.61 -15.77
N GLY A 93 -5.30 -27.44 -15.07
CA GLY A 93 -6.54 -27.02 -14.45
C GLY A 93 -6.33 -25.95 -13.38
N LEU A 94 -7.24 -24.97 -13.31
CA LEU A 94 -7.19 -23.89 -12.33
C LEU A 94 -7.79 -24.34 -10.99
N VAL A 95 -6.99 -24.30 -9.93
CA VAL A 95 -7.44 -24.70 -8.58
C VAL A 95 -8.42 -23.68 -8.00
N ILE A 96 -8.04 -22.40 -8.02
CA ILE A 96 -8.85 -21.26 -7.58
C ILE A 96 -8.80 -20.22 -8.71
N ILE A 97 -9.97 -19.77 -9.15
CA ILE A 97 -10.12 -18.50 -9.87
C ILE A 97 -10.23 -17.45 -8.77
N GLU A 98 -9.17 -16.69 -8.54
CA GLU A 98 -9.25 -15.58 -7.59
C GLU A 98 -10.27 -14.56 -8.11
N ASP A 99 -11.48 -14.59 -7.56
CA ASP A 99 -12.39 -13.46 -7.63
C ASP A 99 -11.69 -12.35 -6.82
N VAL A 100 -11.28 -11.27 -7.48
CA VAL A 100 -10.62 -10.12 -6.84
C VAL A 100 -11.64 -9.32 -6.00
N ALA A 101 -12.56 -9.98 -5.33
CA ALA A 101 -13.24 -9.43 -4.18
C ALA A 101 -12.33 -9.64 -2.96
N ALA A 102 -11.14 -9.04 -3.00
CA ALA A 102 -10.34 -8.83 -1.81
C ALA A 102 -11.27 -8.27 -0.73
N LYS A 103 -11.26 -8.88 0.46
CA LYS A 103 -12.12 -8.45 1.57
C LYS A 103 -11.91 -6.95 1.76
N LYS A 104 -12.93 -6.15 1.41
CA LYS A 104 -12.82 -4.70 1.34
C LYS A 104 -12.31 -4.14 2.67
N ILE A 105 -11.23 -3.39 2.60
CA ILE A 105 -10.65 -2.72 3.74
C ILE A 105 -11.56 -1.53 4.07
N PRO A 106 -12.17 -1.46 5.26
CA PRO A 106 -12.97 -0.30 5.63
C PRO A 106 -12.06 0.92 5.69
N VAL A 107 -12.34 1.92 4.86
CA VAL A 107 -11.56 3.16 4.74
C VAL A 107 -12.51 4.32 4.42
N THR A 108 -12.22 5.47 5.00
CA THR A 108 -12.86 6.74 4.63
C THR A 108 -11.80 7.68 4.11
N VAL A 109 -12.10 8.38 3.02
CA VAL A 109 -11.23 9.40 2.45
C VAL A 109 -12.04 10.67 2.27
N TYR A 110 -11.50 11.79 2.74
CA TYR A 110 -12.10 13.11 2.56
C TYR A 110 -11.05 14.10 2.05
N ALA A 111 -11.49 15.19 1.42
CA ALA A 111 -10.61 16.20 0.85
C ALA A 111 -10.56 17.45 1.75
N GLU A 112 -9.38 18.02 1.90
CA GLU A 112 -9.08 19.27 2.59
C GLU A 112 -8.42 20.24 1.60
N SER A 113 -8.83 21.50 1.64
CA SER A 113 -8.18 22.56 0.87
C SER A 113 -6.80 22.85 1.42
N THR A 114 -5.86 23.19 0.53
CA THR A 114 -4.51 23.63 0.91
C THR A 114 -4.34 25.11 0.56
N PRO A 115 -3.31 25.81 1.10
CA PRO A 115 -2.96 27.16 0.66
C PRO A 115 -2.58 27.24 -0.84
N ASN A 116 -2.24 26.11 -1.47
CA ASN A 116 -1.94 26.03 -2.90
C ASN A 116 -3.23 25.70 -3.68
N PRO A 117 -3.79 26.62 -4.49
CA PRO A 117 -5.06 26.39 -5.17
C PRO A 117 -5.02 25.25 -6.20
N SER A 118 -3.83 24.90 -6.69
CA SER A 118 -3.65 23.76 -7.61
C SER A 118 -3.50 22.43 -6.88
N THR A 119 -3.54 22.40 -5.54
CA THR A 119 -3.32 21.17 -4.75
C THR A 119 -4.46 20.94 -3.74
N LEU A 120 -5.01 19.74 -3.72
CA LEU A 120 -5.89 19.27 -2.64
C LEU A 120 -5.21 18.14 -1.86
N LYS A 121 -5.51 18.10 -0.56
CA LYS A 121 -5.07 17.07 0.37
C LYS A 121 -6.21 16.08 0.60
N PHE A 122 -5.96 14.80 0.38
CA PHE A 122 -6.90 13.71 0.55
C PHE A 122 -6.49 12.88 1.76
N VAL A 123 -7.27 12.94 2.83
CA VAL A 123 -6.93 12.33 4.12
C VAL A 123 -7.70 11.03 4.30
N ALA A 124 -6.97 9.95 4.60
CA ALA A 124 -7.51 8.66 4.96
C ALA A 124 -7.56 8.48 6.49
N ASN A 125 -8.50 7.67 6.99
CA ASN A 125 -8.54 7.28 8.40
C ASN A 125 -7.51 6.18 8.78
N LYS A 126 -6.49 5.96 7.93
CA LYS A 126 -5.46 4.94 8.08
C LYS A 126 -4.13 5.47 7.59
N LYS A 127 -3.05 5.03 8.24
CA LYS A 127 -1.69 5.29 7.79
C LYS A 127 -1.44 4.61 6.45
N LEU A 128 -1.01 5.38 5.46
CA LEU A 128 -0.70 5.00 4.09
C LEU A 128 0.78 4.68 3.91
N VAL A 129 1.66 5.52 4.47
CA VAL A 129 3.13 5.39 4.36
C VAL A 129 3.82 5.70 5.70
N THR A 130 5.03 5.19 5.89
CA THR A 130 5.87 5.46 7.07
C THR A 130 6.90 6.57 6.84
N THR A 131 7.17 6.89 5.58
CA THR A 131 8.05 7.98 5.15
C THR A 131 7.37 8.75 4.01
N ALA A 132 7.64 10.04 3.91
CA ALA A 132 7.12 10.87 2.83
C ALA A 132 7.67 10.45 1.46
N PHE A 133 6.82 10.50 0.43
CA PHE A 133 7.18 10.26 -0.97
C PHE A 133 6.63 11.38 -1.86
N GLU A 134 7.42 11.80 -2.84
CA GLU A 134 7.05 12.84 -3.80
C GLU A 134 7.33 12.35 -5.22
N PHE A 135 6.36 12.53 -6.10
CA PHE A 135 6.42 12.10 -7.49
C PHE A 135 6.00 13.26 -8.37
N LYS A 136 6.89 13.70 -9.27
CA LYS A 136 6.65 14.82 -10.19
C LYS A 136 6.27 14.37 -11.59
N SER A 137 6.49 13.10 -11.86
CA SER A 137 6.18 12.48 -13.14
C SER A 137 5.84 11.00 -12.94
N ILE A 138 5.18 10.43 -13.94
CA ILE A 138 4.89 8.99 -13.97
C ILE A 138 6.17 8.15 -13.94
N ASP A 139 7.29 8.65 -14.46
CA ASP A 139 8.57 7.93 -14.49
C ASP A 139 9.16 7.74 -13.09
N ASP A 140 8.82 8.62 -12.14
CA ASP A 140 9.27 8.55 -10.74
C ASP A 140 8.53 7.46 -9.94
N THR A 141 7.49 6.83 -10.51
CA THR A 141 6.55 5.94 -9.80
C THR A 141 6.90 4.46 -9.85
N ALA A 142 8.12 4.10 -10.27
CA ALA A 142 8.54 2.70 -10.44
C ALA A 142 8.22 1.82 -9.22
N ASN A 143 8.29 2.39 -8.01
CA ASN A 143 8.06 1.69 -6.74
C ASN A 143 6.77 2.11 -6.02
N ALA A 144 5.87 2.84 -6.69
CA ALA A 144 4.65 3.40 -6.10
C ALA A 144 3.43 3.16 -7.02
N PRO A 145 2.83 1.95 -6.98
CA PRO A 145 1.73 1.59 -7.88
C PRO A 145 0.52 2.53 -7.78
N MET A 146 0.23 3.05 -6.58
CA MET A 146 -0.85 4.03 -6.40
C MET A 146 -0.53 5.37 -7.07
N ALA A 147 0.71 5.86 -6.94
CA ALA A 147 1.12 7.09 -7.60
C ALA A 147 1.05 6.94 -9.12
N LYS A 148 1.56 5.82 -9.66
CA LYS A 148 1.47 5.49 -11.09
C LYS A 148 0.03 5.53 -11.59
N ALA A 149 -0.89 4.95 -10.82
CA ALA A 149 -2.29 4.89 -11.17
C ALA A 149 -2.97 6.27 -11.08
N LEU A 150 -2.59 7.12 -10.12
CA LEU A 150 -3.02 8.53 -10.04
C LEU A 150 -2.54 9.33 -11.26
N PHE A 151 -1.33 9.12 -11.77
CA PHE A 151 -0.84 9.79 -12.98
C PHE A 151 -1.59 9.39 -14.27
N HIS A 152 -2.38 8.31 -14.27
CA HIS A 152 -3.26 8.02 -15.39
C HIS A 152 -4.49 8.94 -15.43
N LEU A 153 -4.80 9.66 -14.34
CA LEU A 153 -5.77 10.74 -14.37
C LEU A 153 -5.13 11.92 -15.11
N PRO A 154 -5.69 12.36 -16.24
CA PRO A 154 -5.00 13.25 -17.19
C PRO A 154 -4.70 14.66 -16.64
N TYR A 155 -5.34 15.03 -15.54
CA TYR A 155 -5.15 16.31 -14.87
C TYR A 155 -4.09 16.28 -13.76
N VAL A 156 -3.58 15.11 -13.36
CA VAL A 156 -2.63 14.99 -12.25
C VAL A 156 -1.22 15.35 -12.72
N LYS A 157 -0.61 16.32 -12.02
CA LYS A 157 0.73 16.85 -12.29
C LYS A 157 1.77 16.36 -11.29
N GLU A 158 1.42 16.28 -10.01
CA GLU A 158 2.33 15.87 -8.94
C GLU A 158 1.53 15.12 -7.87
N VAL A 159 2.15 14.14 -7.24
CA VAL A 159 1.56 13.34 -6.18
C VAL A 159 2.54 13.27 -5.02
N PHE A 160 2.04 13.54 -3.82
CA PHE A 160 2.80 13.47 -2.57
C PHE A 160 2.07 12.58 -1.56
N PHE A 161 2.77 11.64 -0.94
CA PHE A 161 2.25 10.76 0.11
C PHE A 161 2.97 11.05 1.42
N ASP A 162 2.22 11.24 2.49
CA ASP A 162 2.79 11.24 3.84
C ASP A 162 1.76 10.78 4.87
N GLU A 163 2.24 10.13 5.92
CA GLU A 163 1.44 9.51 6.98
C GLU A 163 0.13 8.87 6.49
N ASN A 164 -0.99 9.57 6.65
CA ASN A 164 -2.34 9.15 6.30
C ASN A 164 -3.00 9.98 5.18
N TYR A 165 -2.24 10.83 4.47
CA TYR A 165 -2.79 11.69 3.44
C TYR A 165 -2.01 11.64 2.12
N ILE A 166 -2.69 12.09 1.07
CA ILE A 166 -2.16 12.23 -0.29
C ILE A 166 -2.44 13.65 -0.75
N SER A 167 -1.41 14.38 -1.14
CA SER A 167 -1.60 15.66 -1.83
C SER A 167 -1.46 15.45 -3.32
N VAL A 168 -2.48 15.88 -4.06
CA VAL A 168 -2.50 15.78 -5.53
C VAL A 168 -2.48 17.19 -6.08
N GLN A 169 -1.48 17.52 -6.89
CA GLN A 169 -1.44 18.76 -7.64
C GLN A 169 -1.99 18.52 -9.04
N LYS A 170 -2.88 19.39 -9.50
CA LYS A 170 -3.44 19.36 -10.86
C LYS A 170 -2.69 20.27 -11.83
N TYR A 171 -2.79 19.98 -13.12
CA TYR A 171 -2.52 20.94 -14.18
C TYR A 171 -3.61 22.03 -14.22
N ASP A 172 -3.27 23.20 -14.75
CA ASP A 172 -4.18 24.36 -14.86
C ASP A 172 -5.37 24.13 -15.82
N VAL A 173 -5.39 23.02 -16.55
CA VAL A 173 -6.46 22.66 -17.50
C VAL A 173 -7.70 22.04 -16.84
N ALA A 174 -7.63 21.71 -15.55
CA ALA A 174 -8.73 21.11 -14.80
C ALA A 174 -9.11 22.00 -13.63
N GLU A 175 -10.35 21.90 -13.14
CA GLU A 175 -10.80 22.59 -11.92
C GLU A 175 -11.15 21.59 -10.82
N TRP A 176 -10.81 21.91 -9.57
CA TRP A 176 -11.02 20.98 -8.46
C TRP A 176 -12.49 20.65 -8.24
N ASP A 177 -13.38 21.62 -8.45
CA ASP A 177 -14.83 21.41 -8.33
C ASP A 177 -15.34 20.32 -9.28
N GLU A 178 -14.65 20.06 -10.40
CA GLU A 178 -15.01 19.04 -11.38
C GLU A 178 -14.39 17.67 -11.05
N VAL A 179 -13.13 17.65 -10.59
CA VAL A 179 -12.34 16.40 -10.48
C VAL A 179 -12.17 15.88 -9.06
N VAL A 180 -12.53 16.65 -8.03
CA VAL A 180 -12.32 16.28 -6.61
C VAL A 180 -13.06 14.99 -6.24
N THR A 181 -14.29 14.80 -6.74
CA THR A 181 -15.09 13.60 -6.41
C THR A 181 -14.45 12.36 -7.02
N GLU A 182 -14.07 12.42 -8.30
CA GLU A 182 -13.40 11.33 -9.01
C GLU A 182 -12.07 10.96 -8.31
N THR A 183 -11.23 11.95 -7.99
CA THR A 183 -9.94 11.72 -7.33
C THR A 183 -10.13 11.07 -5.96
N ARG A 184 -11.08 11.57 -5.16
CA ARG A 184 -11.38 11.03 -3.83
C ARG A 184 -11.88 9.58 -3.90
N GLU A 185 -12.78 9.30 -4.83
CA GLU A 185 -13.34 7.95 -5.02
C GLU A 185 -12.28 6.98 -5.51
N PHE A 186 -11.44 7.41 -6.45
CA PHE A 186 -10.29 6.64 -6.88
C PHE A 186 -9.38 6.25 -5.70
N ILE A 187 -8.97 7.23 -4.88
CA ILE A 187 -8.09 7.00 -3.72
C ILE A 187 -8.77 6.05 -2.72
N ARG A 188 -10.04 6.30 -2.38
CA ARG A 188 -10.82 5.45 -1.47
C ARG A 188 -10.88 4.02 -1.98
N ASP A 189 -11.27 3.82 -3.23
CA ASP A 189 -11.49 2.50 -3.81
C ASP A 189 -10.17 1.75 -3.96
N TYR A 190 -9.08 2.45 -4.31
CA TYR A 190 -7.73 1.87 -4.35
C TYR A 190 -7.32 1.28 -2.98
N ILE A 191 -7.52 2.04 -1.91
CA ILE A 191 -7.20 1.59 -0.54
C ILE A 191 -8.18 0.50 -0.08
N GLN A 192 -9.47 0.64 -0.41
CA GLN A 192 -10.51 -0.30 -0.04
C GLN A 192 -10.28 -1.68 -0.67
N ASP A 193 -9.74 -1.73 -1.88
CA ASP A 193 -9.39 -2.96 -2.59
C ASP A 193 -8.09 -3.60 -2.05
N GLY A 194 -7.41 -2.96 -1.10
CA GLY A 194 -6.16 -3.48 -0.52
C GLY A 194 -4.99 -3.49 -1.49
N LYS A 195 -5.03 -2.66 -2.53
CA LYS A 195 -3.94 -2.53 -3.50
C LYS A 195 -2.72 -1.89 -2.86
N GLU A 196 -1.54 -2.26 -3.35
CA GLU A 196 -0.27 -1.75 -2.82
C GLU A 196 -0.10 -0.24 -3.09
N ILE A 197 0.11 0.54 -2.03
CA ILE A 197 0.35 1.99 -2.13
C ILE A 197 1.77 2.25 -2.64
N VAL A 198 2.75 1.64 -1.97
CA VAL A 198 4.17 1.56 -2.36
C VAL A 198 4.61 0.10 -2.28
N THR A 199 5.56 -0.28 -3.14
CA THR A 199 6.09 -1.64 -3.17
C THR A 199 6.73 -2.05 -1.85
N ALA A 200 6.68 -3.34 -1.51
CA ALA A 200 7.23 -3.87 -0.27
C ALA A 200 8.72 -3.53 -0.04
N ALA A 201 9.50 -3.34 -1.10
CA ALA A 201 10.91 -2.93 -1.02
C ALA A 201 11.11 -1.54 -0.40
N GLN A 202 10.07 -0.69 -0.40
CA GLN A 202 10.11 0.66 0.17
C GLN A 202 9.37 0.77 1.50
N LEU A 203 8.63 -0.27 1.90
CA LEU A 203 7.99 -0.34 3.20
C LEU A 203 9.04 -0.58 4.28
N LYS A 204 9.51 0.50 4.87
CA LYS A 204 10.25 0.44 6.14
C LYS A 204 9.25 0.24 7.27
N THR A 205 9.55 -0.67 8.18
CA THR A 205 8.82 -0.71 9.45
C THR A 205 9.02 0.63 10.17
N PRO A 206 8.08 1.07 11.05
CA PRO A 206 8.25 2.30 11.82
C PRO A 206 9.61 2.35 12.53
N GLN A 207 10.03 1.24 13.14
CA GLN A 207 11.33 1.10 13.81
C GLN A 207 12.53 1.27 12.85
N GLN A 208 12.44 0.75 11.63
CA GLN A 208 13.51 0.92 10.63
C GLN A 208 13.58 2.37 10.12
N ALA A 209 12.44 3.00 9.91
CA ALA A 209 12.38 4.41 9.50
C ALA A 209 12.96 5.31 10.59
N GLU A 210 12.59 5.08 11.86
CA GLU A 210 13.12 5.78 13.04
C GLU A 210 14.63 5.58 13.18
N ALA A 211 15.14 4.34 13.10
CA ALA A 211 16.56 4.06 13.23
C ALA A 211 17.41 4.77 12.15
N ILE A 212 16.93 4.81 10.90
CA ILE A 212 17.63 5.52 9.81
C ILE A 212 17.61 7.04 10.04
N ALA A 213 16.48 7.58 10.53
CA ALA A 213 16.36 8.99 10.85
C ALA A 213 17.30 9.37 12.00
N GLU A 214 17.38 8.55 13.05
CA GLU A 214 18.25 8.72 14.20
C GLU A 214 19.74 8.63 13.81
N GLU A 215 20.13 7.64 13.00
CA GLU A 215 21.50 7.53 12.50
C GLU A 215 21.90 8.77 11.70
N LYS A 216 21.03 9.23 10.79
CA LYS A 216 21.28 10.46 10.03
C LYS A 216 21.37 11.68 10.96
N PHE A 217 20.47 11.79 11.93
CA PHE A 217 20.47 12.89 12.90
C PHE A 217 21.77 12.93 13.70
N GLU A 218 22.27 11.78 14.14
CA GLU A 218 23.49 11.71 14.95
C GLU A 218 24.75 12.16 14.21
N THR A 219 24.77 12.07 12.88
CA THR A 219 25.90 12.57 12.05
C THR A 219 25.96 14.09 11.91
N LEU A 220 24.92 14.82 12.32
CA LEU A 220 24.83 16.27 12.21
C LEU A 220 25.63 16.99 13.31
N ASP A 221 26.08 18.21 13.03
CA ASP A 221 26.64 19.09 14.06
C ASP A 221 25.56 19.61 15.01
N ASP A 222 25.97 20.14 16.16
CA ASP A 222 25.05 20.59 17.23
C ASP A 222 24.03 21.62 16.74
N ILE A 223 24.42 22.56 15.88
CA ILE A 223 23.51 23.60 15.37
C ILE A 223 22.53 22.97 14.38
N SER A 224 23.00 22.10 13.48
CA SER A 224 22.13 21.34 12.58
C SER A 224 21.11 20.49 13.34
N LYS A 225 21.51 19.83 14.44
CA LYS A 225 20.61 19.07 15.33
C LYS A 225 19.54 19.97 15.96
N GLU A 226 19.93 21.13 16.49
CA GLU A 226 19.00 22.13 17.03
C GLU A 226 18.00 22.60 15.97
N ILE A 227 18.46 22.91 14.74
CA ILE A 227 17.60 23.32 13.63
C ILE A 227 16.60 22.21 13.27
N VAL A 228 17.07 20.97 13.14
CA VAL A 228 16.21 19.82 12.81
C VAL A 228 15.12 19.66 13.87
N ASN A 229 15.47 19.70 15.15
CA ASN A 229 14.50 19.60 16.24
C ASN A 229 13.44 20.71 16.17
N ILE A 230 13.85 21.96 15.91
CA ILE A 230 12.90 23.08 15.76
C ILE A 230 11.97 22.85 14.56
N ILE A 231 12.50 22.41 13.43
CA ILE A 231 11.70 22.14 12.23
C ILE A 231 10.68 21.03 12.50
N GLU A 232 11.11 19.90 13.07
CA GLU A 232 10.24 18.75 13.36
C GLU A 232 9.16 19.09 14.39
N GLU A 233 9.48 19.87 15.43
CA GLU A 233 8.55 20.18 16.53
C GLU A 233 7.55 21.31 16.18
N TYR A 234 8.02 22.37 15.51
CA TYR A 234 7.23 23.61 15.34
C TYR A 234 6.79 23.90 13.91
N VAL A 235 7.56 23.48 12.90
CA VAL A 235 7.28 23.84 11.50
C VAL A 235 6.54 22.73 10.78
N LYS A 236 7.05 21.50 10.86
CA LYS A 236 6.54 20.34 10.13
C LYS A 236 5.07 20.05 10.41
N PRO A 237 4.54 20.16 11.65
CA PRO A 237 3.12 19.95 11.90
C PRO A 237 2.21 20.92 11.13
N ALA A 238 2.62 22.19 11.02
CA ALA A 238 1.87 23.19 10.26
C ALA A 238 1.93 22.90 8.76
N VAL A 239 3.11 22.54 8.25
CA VAL A 239 3.32 22.18 6.85
C VAL A 239 2.54 20.92 6.46
N ALA A 240 2.50 19.90 7.33
CA ALA A 240 1.72 18.68 7.12
C ALA A 240 0.21 18.94 7.18
N SER A 241 -0.23 19.85 8.06
CA SER A 241 -1.63 20.33 8.08
C SER A 241 -2.02 20.89 6.72
N ASP A 242 -1.13 21.68 6.11
CA ASP A 242 -1.31 22.27 4.79
C ASP A 242 -1.10 21.29 3.61
N GLY A 243 -0.81 20.02 3.89
CA GLY A 243 -0.63 18.98 2.86
C GLY A 243 0.75 18.97 2.20
N GLY A 244 1.75 19.60 2.81
CA GLY A 244 3.14 19.54 2.38
C GLY A 244 4.02 18.72 3.31
N ASN A 245 5.32 18.77 3.08
CA ASN A 245 6.35 18.35 4.03
C ASN A 245 7.56 19.29 3.94
N ILE A 246 8.37 19.33 4.99
CA ILE A 246 9.62 20.08 5.06
C ILE A 246 10.74 19.18 5.55
N MET A 247 11.89 19.24 4.87
CA MET A 247 13.09 18.53 5.27
C MET A 247 14.27 19.48 5.41
N PHE A 248 15.04 19.33 6.49
CA PHE A 248 16.35 19.94 6.60
C PHE A 248 17.30 19.36 5.55
N LYS A 249 17.99 20.23 4.81
CA LYS A 249 19.00 19.85 3.83
C LYS A 249 20.41 20.05 4.35
N ASN A 250 20.73 21.27 4.77
CA ASN A 250 22.06 21.62 5.26
C ASN A 250 22.06 22.95 6.02
N TYR A 251 23.07 23.15 6.86
CA TYR A 251 23.45 24.42 7.45
C TYR A 251 24.91 24.74 7.08
N ASP A 252 25.18 25.97 6.66
CA ASP A 252 26.55 26.44 6.44
C ASP A 252 27.01 27.31 7.63
N PRO A 253 27.95 26.83 8.47
CA PRO A 253 28.43 27.58 9.64
C PRO A 253 29.13 28.90 9.30
N LYS A 254 29.66 29.07 8.07
CA LYS A 254 30.38 30.29 7.68
C LYS A 254 29.43 31.41 7.31
N THR A 255 28.37 31.08 6.58
CA THR A 255 27.35 32.04 6.13
C THR A 255 26.15 32.10 7.05
N GLN A 256 26.00 31.12 7.94
CA GLN A 256 24.84 30.90 8.81
C GLN A 256 23.54 30.69 8.02
N ASN A 257 23.64 30.19 6.78
CA ASN A 257 22.49 29.94 5.93
C ASN A 257 21.95 28.52 6.16
N VAL A 258 20.64 28.39 6.22
CA VAL A 258 19.92 27.12 6.34
C VAL A 258 19.23 26.82 5.02
N SER A 259 19.42 25.62 4.49
CA SER A 259 18.68 25.13 3.33
C SER A 259 17.66 24.09 3.77
N VAL A 260 16.42 24.26 3.30
CA VAL A 260 15.32 23.31 3.50
C VAL A 260 14.73 22.88 2.16
N ILE A 261 14.15 21.69 2.12
CA ILE A 261 13.40 21.16 0.97
C ILE A 261 11.93 21.20 1.33
N LEU A 262 11.11 21.82 0.48
CA LEU A 262 9.66 21.85 0.59
C LEU A 262 9.05 20.88 -0.40
N GLN A 263 8.10 20.08 0.07
CA GLN A 263 7.47 19.03 -0.73
C GLN A 263 5.93 19.11 -0.68
N GLY A 264 5.26 18.46 -1.62
CA GLY A 264 3.81 18.37 -1.68
C GLY A 264 3.16 19.74 -1.90
N ALA A 265 2.09 20.06 -1.16
CA ALA A 265 1.35 21.31 -1.37
C ALA A 265 2.19 22.59 -1.19
N CYS A 266 3.29 22.51 -0.43
CA CYS A 266 4.22 23.61 -0.19
C CYS A 266 5.25 23.79 -1.31
N SER A 267 5.35 22.83 -2.24
CA SER A 267 6.22 22.88 -3.42
C SER A 267 5.54 23.64 -4.56
N GLY A 268 6.31 24.46 -5.28
CA GLY A 268 5.88 25.02 -6.58
C GLY A 268 4.86 26.17 -6.55
N CYS A 269 4.40 26.64 -5.38
CA CYS A 269 3.52 27.80 -5.26
C CYS A 269 4.30 29.04 -4.77
N PRO A 270 4.59 30.04 -5.64
CA PRO A 270 5.47 31.16 -5.28
C PRO A 270 5.01 31.95 -4.04
N SER A 271 3.70 32.14 -3.86
CA SER A 271 3.14 32.86 -2.72
C SER A 271 3.31 32.09 -1.40
N SER A 272 3.10 30.79 -1.43
CA SER A 272 3.23 29.91 -0.26
C SER A 272 4.69 29.69 0.11
N THR A 273 5.57 29.48 -0.88
CA THR A 273 7.02 29.32 -0.64
C THR A 273 7.64 30.55 0.00
N PHE A 274 7.29 31.76 -0.46
CA PHE A 274 7.84 33.00 0.12
C PHE A 274 7.38 33.21 1.57
N THR A 275 6.08 33.04 1.83
CA THR A 275 5.51 33.24 3.17
C THR A 275 6.05 32.21 4.15
N LEU A 276 6.08 30.93 3.75
CA LEU A 276 6.58 29.84 4.57
C LEU A 276 8.07 30.00 4.85
N LYS A 277 8.89 30.33 3.84
CA LYS A 277 10.32 30.63 4.02
C LYS A 277 10.53 31.70 5.09
N ASN A 278 9.82 32.82 4.98
CA ASN A 278 9.98 33.92 5.95
C ASN A 278 9.52 33.52 7.35
N GLY A 279 8.46 32.72 7.46
CA GLY A 279 8.00 32.15 8.73
C GLY A 279 9.08 31.29 9.39
N ILE A 280 9.68 30.38 8.62
CA ILE A 280 10.77 29.51 9.09
C ILE A 280 11.99 30.32 9.50
N GLU A 281 12.39 31.30 8.67
CA GLU A 281 13.56 32.15 8.96
C GLU A 281 13.39 32.93 10.27
N ASN A 282 12.23 33.56 10.46
CA ASN A 282 11.95 34.30 11.68
C ASN A 282 11.93 33.40 12.91
N MET A 283 11.31 32.22 12.81
CA MET A 283 11.28 31.25 13.89
C MET A 283 12.68 30.77 14.27
N LEU A 284 13.49 30.35 13.29
CA LEU A 284 14.86 29.90 13.53
C LEU A 284 15.73 31.03 14.11
N LYS A 285 15.60 32.27 13.63
CA LYS A 285 16.32 33.43 14.19
C LYS A 285 15.92 33.72 15.64
N GLN A 286 14.64 33.57 15.97
CA GLN A 286 14.14 33.78 17.33
C GLN A 286 14.62 32.69 18.29
N MET A 287 14.59 31.42 17.86
CA MET A 287 14.95 30.28 18.69
C MET A 287 16.46 30.07 18.78
N LEU A 288 17.21 30.50 17.77
CA LEU A 288 18.68 30.40 17.69
C LEU A 288 19.33 31.78 17.45
N PRO A 289 19.26 32.72 18.42
CA PRO A 289 19.76 34.08 18.24
C PRO A 289 21.24 34.12 17.85
N GLY A 290 21.56 34.83 16.77
CA GLY A 290 22.93 35.00 16.28
C GLY A 290 23.55 33.78 15.58
N LYS A 291 22.79 32.69 15.40
CA LYS A 291 23.24 31.49 14.68
C LYS A 291 22.69 31.39 13.25
N ILE A 292 21.65 32.15 12.91
CA ILE A 292 20.92 32.06 11.64
C ILE A 292 20.92 33.41 10.92
N ASN A 293 21.42 33.42 9.68
CA ASN A 293 21.43 34.60 8.82
C ASN A 293 20.25 34.61 7.84
N MET A 294 20.03 33.50 7.11
CA MET A 294 18.97 33.38 6.12
C MET A 294 18.50 31.93 5.94
N VAL A 295 17.25 31.74 5.53
CA VAL A 295 16.72 30.45 5.08
C VAL A 295 16.52 30.43 3.57
N GLU A 296 16.93 29.35 2.92
CA GLU A 296 16.66 29.05 1.52
C GLU A 296 15.75 27.83 1.41
N ALA A 297 14.62 28.00 0.72
CA ALA A 297 13.69 26.93 0.42
C ALA A 297 13.92 26.45 -1.02
N ILE A 298 14.10 25.15 -1.17
CA ILE A 298 14.26 24.47 -2.45
C ILE A 298 12.99 23.63 -2.66
N ASN A 299 12.41 23.71 -3.86
CA ASN A 299 11.34 22.79 -4.22
C ASN A 299 11.95 21.38 -4.35
N GLY A 300 11.46 20.47 -3.50
CA GLY A 300 11.67 19.03 -3.64
C GLY A 300 11.24 18.58 -5.01
#